data_AF-A0A451B0X3-F1
#
_entry.id   AF-A0A451B0X3-F1
#
_cell.length_a   1.000
_cell.length_b   1.000
_cell.length_c   1.000
_cell.angle_alpha   90.00
_cell.angle_beta   90.00
_cell.angle_gamma   90.00
#
_symmetry.space_group_name_H-M   'P 1'
#
loop_
_entity.id
_entity.type
_entity.pdbx_description
1 polymer ?
#
loop_
_entity_poly.entity_id
_entity_poly.type
_entity_poly.pdbx_seq_one_letter_code
_entity_poly.pdbx_strand_id
1 'polypeptide(L)' 'MTEFLHMGGYAPYVWSAYGLAFVILLANLIQPVLCRRRMKKTKLINRKRGI' A
#
# COMPACT_ATOMS: atom_id res chain seq x y z
N MET A 1 20.94 25.46 -5.07
CA MET A 1 19.70 24.65 -5.22
C MET A 1 19.92 23.15 -5.05
N THR A 2 21.06 22.59 -5.49
CA THR A 2 21.40 21.17 -5.29
C THR A 2 21.95 20.84 -3.90
N GLU A 3 22.29 21.84 -3.09
CA GLU A 3 22.85 21.67 -1.74
C GLU A 3 21.92 20.92 -0.76
N PHE A 4 20.60 21.01 -0.95
CA PHE A 4 19.63 20.23 -0.17
C PHE A 4 19.56 18.75 -0.58
N LEU A 5 19.84 18.45 -1.86
CA LEU A 5 19.94 17.08 -2.38
C LEU A 5 21.36 16.51 -2.21
N HIS A 6 22.34 17.37 -1.96
CA HIS A 6 23.74 17.02 -1.76
C HIS A 6 24.23 17.55 -0.40
N MET A 7 23.41 17.45 0.65
CA MET A 7 23.87 17.61 2.04
C MET A 7 24.81 16.43 2.34
N GLY A 8 26.07 16.51 1.92
CA GLY A 8 27.12 15.53 2.22
C GLY A 8 26.89 14.09 1.73
N GLY A 9 25.97 13.85 0.79
CA GLY A 9 25.70 12.50 0.24
C GLY A 9 24.63 11.67 0.96
N TYR A 10 23.90 12.23 1.92
CA TYR A 10 22.89 11.50 2.70
C TYR A 10 21.48 11.46 2.07
N ALA A 11 21.21 12.29 1.06
CA ALA A 11 19.92 12.34 0.37
C ALA A 11 19.39 10.99 -0.16
N PRO A 12 20.20 10.10 -0.78
CA PRO A 12 19.71 8.79 -1.21
C PRO A 12 19.26 7.89 -0.05
N TYR A 13 19.84 8.05 1.15
CA TYR A 13 19.44 7.28 2.33
C TYR A 13 18.07 7.72 2.85
N VAL A 14 17.84 9.03 2.90
CA VAL A 14 16.56 9.62 3.31
C VAL A 14 15.46 9.26 2.32
N TRP A 15 15.74 9.38 1.02
CA TRP A 15 14.79 9.01 -0.04
C TRP A 15 14.46 7.52 -0.02
N SER A 16 15.45 6.65 0.22
CA SER A 16 15.23 5.21 0.36
C SER A 16 14.37 4.88 1.59
N ALA A 17 14.56 5.58 2.71
CA ALA A 17 13.72 5.43 3.90
C ALA A 17 12.25 5.81 3.62
N TYR A 18 12.01 6.91 2.92
CA TYR A 18 10.67 7.30 2.47
C TYR A 18 10.07 6.29 1.47
N GLY A 19 10.87 5.80 0.52
CA GLY A 19 10.45 4.77 -0.43
C GLY A 19 10.06 3.47 0.26
N LEU A 20 10.84 3.02 1.25
CA LEU A 20 10.54 1.83 2.03
C LEU A 20 9.25 1.99 2.85
N ALA A 21 9.07 3.13 3.51
CA ALA A 21 7.84 3.44 4.22
C ALA A 21 6.61 3.42 3.28
N PHE A 22 6.75 3.98 2.07
CA PHE A 22 5.70 3.99 1.06
C PHE A 22 5.36 2.56 0.57
N VAL A 23 6.37 1.72 0.35
CA VAL A 23 6.18 0.31 -0.03
C VAL A 23 5.44 -0.47 1.06
N ILE A 24 5.81 -0.29 2.33
CA ILE A 24 5.14 -0.94 3.47
C ILE A 24 3.68 -0.49 3.56
N LEU A 25 3.43 0.82 3.41
CA LEU A 25 2.07 1.38 3.42
C LEU A 25 1.22 0.80 2.28
N LEU A 26 1.77 0.73 1.07
CA LEU A 26 1.12 0.12 -0.09
C LEU A 26 0.84 -1.36 0.14
N ALA A 27 1.83 -2.12 0.63
CA ALA A 27 1.65 -3.54 0.93
C ALA A 27 0.52 -3.76 1.95
N ASN A 28 0.48 -2.93 3.00
CA ASN A 28 -0.57 -2.97 4.01
C ASN A 28 -1.94 -2.58 3.45
N LEU A 29 -2.01 -1.66 2.48
CA LEU A 29 -3.26 -1.25 1.81
C LEU A 29 -3.73 -2.27 0.75
N ILE A 30 -2.81 -2.94 0.07
CA ILE A 30 -3.09 -3.94 -0.96
C ILE A 30 -3.62 -5.24 -0.32
N GLN A 31 -3.11 -5.64 0.85
CA GLN A 31 -3.61 -6.79 1.62
C GLN A 31 -5.14 -6.81 1.82
N PRO A 32 -5.79 -5.76 2.37
CA PRO A 32 -7.23 -5.71 2.53
C PRO A 32 -7.94 -5.56 1.19
N VAL A 33 -7.38 -4.86 0.19
CA VAL A 33 -8.01 -4.74 -1.14
C VAL A 33 -8.08 -6.10 -1.85
N LEU A 34 -6.99 -6.88 -1.83
CA LEU A 34 -6.94 -8.24 -2.38
C LEU A 34 -7.87 -9.19 -1.62
N CYS A 35 -7.87 -9.13 -0.29
CA CYS A 35 -8.74 -9.97 0.53
C CYS A 35 -10.23 -9.59 0.35
N ARG A 36 -10.55 -8.30 0.21
CA ARG A 36 -11.90 -7.80 -0.07
C ARG A 36 -12.39 -8.22 -1.46
N ARG A 37 -11.51 -8.32 -2.46
CA ARG A 37 -11.87 -8.88 -3.77
C ARG A 37 -12.31 -10.33 -3.66
N ARG A 38 -11.69 -11.14 -2.80
CA ARG A 38 -12.13 -12.52 -2.53
C ARG A 38 -13.49 -12.58 -1.82
N MET A 39 -13.71 -11.72 -0.82
CA MET A 39 -14.94 -11.70 -0.01
C MET A 39 -16.17 -11.13 -0.75
N LYS A 40 -16.01 -10.26 -1.75
CA LYS A 40 -17.13 -9.74 -2.55
C LYS A 40 -17.82 -10.82 -3.40
N LYS A 41 -17.11 -11.90 -3.78
CA LYS A 41 -17.74 -13.04 -4.49
C LYS A 41 -18.71 -13.82 -3.61
N THR A 42 -18.50 -13.86 -2.29
CA THR A 42 -19.32 -14.67 -1.37
C THR A 42 -20.58 -13.95 -0.89
N LYS A 43 -20.65 -12.61 -0.95
CA LYS A 43 -21.84 -11.85 -0.50
C LYS A 43 -22.99 -11.79 -1.52
N LEU A 44 -22.76 -12.14 -2.79
CA LEU A 44 -23.84 -12.14 -3.80
C LEU A 44 -24.61 -13.47 -3.84
N ILE A 45 -24.03 -14.56 -3.32
CA ILE A 45 -24.65 -15.90 -3.37
C ILE A 45 -25.68 -16.11 -2.24
N ASN A 46 -25.56 -15.40 -1.11
CA ASN A 46 -26.40 -15.67 0.07
C ASN A 46 -27.65 -14.77 0.23
N ARG A 47 -27.93 -13.87 -0.72
CA ARG A 47 -29.11 -12.97 -0.67
C ARG A 47 -30.35 -13.52 -1.40
N LYS A 48 -30.24 -14.72 -1.99
CA LYS A 48 -31.34 -15.40 -2.69
C LYS A 48 -31.94 -16.61 -1.95
N ARG A 49 -31.57 -16.85 -0.69
CA ARG A 49 -32.07 -18.00 0.11
C ARG A 49 -32.96 -17.62 1.31
N GLY A 50 -33.45 -16.38 1.35
CA GLY A 50 -34.28 -15.86 2.44
C GLY A 50 -35.59 -15.24 1.97
N ILE A 51 -36.18 -15.78 0.89
CA ILE A 51 -37.56 -15.52 0.46
C ILE A 51 -38.21 -16.89 0.28
#